data_AF-A0A960ZGP9-F1
#
_entry.id   AF-A0A960ZGP9-F1
#
_cell.length_a   1.000
_cell.length_b   1.000
_cell.length_c   1.000
_cell.angle_alpha   90.00
_cell.angle_beta   90.00
_cell.angle_gamma   90.00
#
_symmetry.space_group_name_H-M   'P 1'
#
loop_
_entity.id
_entity.type
_entity.pdbx_description
1 polymer ?
#
loop_
_entity_poly.entity_id
_entity_poly.type
_entity_poly.pdbx_seq_one_letter_code
_entity_poly.pdbx_strand_id
1 'polypeptide(L)' 'MDKKHKKEMLEDFRGLKLEELQSQKTKIQEDLTLMRFKNKSGQLDDLGAYRRTKKAYARLQSVIQEKVSAE' A
#
# COMPACT_ATOMS: atom_id res chain seq x y z
N MET A 1 -9.27 -5.34 13.82
CA MET A 1 -9.21 -5.10 12.36
C MET A 1 -9.34 -6.42 11.64
N ASP A 2 -10.52 -6.65 11.09
CA ASP A 2 -10.96 -7.89 10.48
C ASP A 2 -10.18 -8.25 9.21
N LYS A 3 -9.99 -9.55 9.02
CA LYS A 3 -9.40 -10.15 7.81
C LYS A 3 -10.16 -9.75 6.53
N LYS A 4 -11.37 -9.22 6.66
CA LYS A 4 -12.27 -8.77 5.58
C LYS A 4 -11.69 -7.59 4.77
N HIS A 5 -11.23 -6.52 5.44
CA HIS A 5 -10.61 -5.35 4.78
C HIS A 5 -9.34 -5.67 3.98
N LYS A 6 -8.65 -6.74 4.37
CA LYS A 6 -7.39 -7.17 3.73
C LYS A 6 -7.63 -7.90 2.41
N LYS A 7 -8.78 -8.57 2.29
CA LYS A 7 -9.20 -9.29 1.08
C LYS A 7 -9.83 -8.31 0.08
N GLU A 8 -10.67 -7.38 0.56
CA GLU A 8 -11.24 -6.30 -0.25
C GLU A 8 -10.13 -5.47 -0.93
N MET A 9 -9.15 -4.94 -0.18
CA MET A 9 -8.03 -4.19 -0.81
C MET A 9 -7.20 -4.97 -1.83
N LEU A 10 -7.15 -6.31 -1.73
CA LEU A 10 -6.39 -7.15 -2.67
C LEU A 10 -7.16 -7.39 -3.96
N GLU A 11 -8.47 -7.62 -3.85
CA GLU A 11 -9.37 -7.70 -5.00
C GLU A 11 -9.43 -6.34 -5.70
N ASP A 12 -9.43 -5.24 -4.94
CA ASP A 12 -9.37 -3.88 -5.45
C ASP A 12 -8.12 -3.65 -6.32
N PHE A 13 -6.92 -4.01 -5.86
CA PHE A 13 -5.71 -3.81 -6.67
C PHE A 13 -5.65 -4.68 -7.92
N ARG A 14 -6.15 -5.92 -7.89
CA ARG A 14 -6.09 -6.80 -9.08
C ARG A 14 -7.00 -6.30 -10.21
N GLY A 15 -8.12 -5.67 -9.87
CA GLY A 15 -9.08 -5.10 -10.83
C GLY A 15 -8.60 -3.83 -11.55
N LEU A 16 -7.57 -3.14 -11.03
CA LEU A 16 -7.09 -1.87 -11.58
C LEU A 16 -6.17 -2.05 -12.79
N LYS A 17 -6.11 -1.03 -13.65
CA LYS A 17 -5.13 -0.94 -14.74
C LYS A 17 -3.73 -0.65 -14.19
N LEU A 18 -2.70 -0.95 -14.99
CA LEU A 18 -1.30 -0.74 -14.60
C LEU A 18 -1.02 0.72 -14.21
N GLU A 19 -1.55 1.68 -14.97
CA GLU A 19 -1.41 3.12 -14.69
C GLU A 19 -2.05 3.52 -13.36
N GLU A 20 -3.24 2.98 -13.05
CA GLU A 20 -3.94 3.23 -11.79
C GLU A 20 -3.17 2.66 -10.61
N LEU A 21 -2.57 1.48 -10.77
CA LEU A 21 -1.71 0.85 -9.77
C LEU A 21 -0.44 1.66 -9.52
N GLN A 22 0.17 2.20 -10.59
CA GLN A 22 1.33 3.09 -10.47
C GLN A 22 0.96 4.40 -9.75
N SER A 23 -0.21 4.99 -10.05
CA SER A 23 -0.71 6.17 -9.35
C SER A 23 -0.93 5.91 -7.85
N GLN A 24 -1.55 4.77 -7.51
CA GLN A 24 -1.75 4.38 -6.11
C GLN A 24 -0.43 4.09 -5.41
N LYS A 25 0.57 3.55 -6.10
CA LYS A 25 1.90 3.28 -5.55
C LYS A 25 2.56 4.57 -5.09
N THR A 26 2.51 5.62 -5.91
CA THR A 26 3.05 6.94 -5.56
C THR A 26 2.38 7.51 -4.31
N LYS A 27 1.04 7.48 -4.26
CA LYS A 27 0.28 7.96 -3.09
C LYS A 27 0.66 7.23 -1.80
N ILE A 28 0.66 5.90 -1.83
CA ILE A 28 1.02 5.09 -0.66
C ILE A 28 2.48 5.33 -0.26
N GLN A 29 3.38 5.57 -1.21
CA GLN A 29 4.78 5.87 -0.94
C GLN A 29 4.96 7.23 -0.25
N GLU A 30 4.21 8.26 -0.66
CA GLU A 30 4.17 9.57 0.01
C GLU A 30 3.66 9.45 1.45
N ASP A 31 2.55 8.73 1.65
CA ASP A 31 2.00 8.44 2.98
C ASP A 31 3.02 7.71 3.87
N LEU A 32 3.70 6.69 3.33
CA LEU A 32 4.75 5.97 4.07
C LEU A 32 5.91 6.86 4.44
N THR A 33 6.27 7.80 3.57
CA THR A 33 7.35 8.75 3.80
C THR A 33 6.98 9.69 4.95
N LEU A 34 5.77 10.27 4.92
CA LEU A 34 5.26 11.10 6.00
C LEU A 34 5.15 10.32 7.31
N MET A 35 4.59 9.11 7.28
CA MET A 35 4.50 8.25 8.47
C MET A 35 5.87 7.86 9.01
N ARG A 36 6.87 7.65 8.15
CA ARG A 36 8.26 7.37 8.57
C ARG A 36 8.85 8.58 9.28
N PHE A 37 8.62 9.79 8.77
CA PHE A 37 9.06 11.03 9.43
C PHE A 37 8.40 11.19 10.81
N LYS A 38 7.08 11.05 10.89
CA LYS A 38 6.34 11.09 12.17
C LYS A 38 6.79 10.01 13.14
N ASN A 39 7.07 8.80 12.65
CA ASN A 39 7.56 7.71 13.48
C ASN A 39 8.94 8.00 14.05
N LYS A 40 9.82 8.63 13.25
CA LYS A 40 11.17 9.02 13.68
C LYS A 40 11.12 10.17 14.68
N SER A 41 10.17 11.09 14.57
CA SER A 41 9.97 12.20 15.53
C SER A 41 9.17 11.79 16.78
N GLY A 42 8.70 10.54 16.88
CA GLY A 42 7.85 10.09 17.98
C GLY A 42 6.41 10.64 17.93
N GLN A 43 6.00 11.24 16.81
CA GLN A 43 4.69 11.87 16.60
C GLN A 43 3.75 10.99 15.75
N LEU A 44 4.03 9.67 15.68
CA LEU A 44 3.16 8.75 14.97
C LEU A 44 2.15 8.15 15.94
N ASP A 45 0.92 8.62 15.86
CA ASP A 45 -0.16 8.22 16.76
C ASP A 45 -0.59 6.75 16.56
N ASP A 46 -0.54 6.23 15.32
CA ASP A 46 -0.92 4.85 15.01
C ASP A 46 0.21 4.08 14.28
N LEU A 47 1.05 3.41 15.08
CA LEU A 47 2.03 2.43 14.60
C LEU A 47 1.40 1.25 13.85
N GLY A 48 0.15 0.89 14.18
CA GLY A 48 -0.62 -0.12 13.48
C GLY A 48 -0.96 0.31 12.05
N ALA A 49 -1.37 1.56 11.85
CA ALA A 49 -1.61 2.14 10.52
C ALA A 49 -0.34 2.07 9.68
N TYR A 50 0.80 2.50 10.22
CA TYR A 50 2.08 2.43 9.51
C TYR A 50 2.43 1.01 9.04
N ARG A 51 2.23 0.00 9.90
CA ARG A 51 2.43 -1.41 9.53
C ARG A 51 1.45 -1.88 8.46
N ARG A 52 0.19 -1.43 8.49
CA ARG A 52 -0.83 -1.76 7.47
C ARG A 52 -0.47 -1.13 6.12
N THR A 53 -0.12 0.15 6.10
CA THR A 53 0.29 0.88 4.90
C THR A 53 1.53 0.25 4.26
N LYS A 54 2.53 -0.17 5.06
CA LYS A 54 3.70 -0.91 4.54
C LYS A 54 3.30 -2.22 3.84
N LYS A 55 2.39 -2.97 4.46
CA LYS A 55 1.89 -4.22 3.89
C LYS A 55 1.05 -3.99 2.63
N ALA A 56 0.30 -2.89 2.57
CA ALA A 56 -0.45 -2.50 1.38
C ALA A 56 0.50 -2.14 0.23
N TYR A 57 1.52 -1.33 0.48
CA TYR A 57 2.56 -1.00 -0.50
C TYR A 57 3.25 -2.23 -1.07
N ALA A 58 3.70 -3.15 -0.21
CA ALA A 58 4.36 -4.38 -0.66
C ALA A 58 3.43 -5.25 -1.54
N ARG A 59 2.14 -5.34 -1.20
CA ARG A 59 1.15 -6.06 -2.02
C ARG A 59 0.94 -5.39 -3.37
N LEU A 60 0.80 -4.08 -3.39
CA LEU A 60 0.62 -3.32 -4.61
C LEU A 60 1.82 -3.51 -5.55
N GLN A 61 3.05 -3.51 -5.02
CA GLN A 61 4.24 -3.84 -5.79
C GLN A 61 4.19 -5.26 -6.37
N SER A 62 3.74 -6.26 -5.59
CA SER A 62 3.57 -7.62 -6.10
C SER A 62 2.55 -7.70 -7.24
N VAL A 63 1.40 -7.03 -7.12
CA VAL A 63 0.37 -7.02 -8.19
C VAL A 63 0.87 -6.31 -9.45
N ILE A 64 1.59 -5.20 -9.30
CA ILE A 64 2.23 -4.51 -10.43
C ILE A 64 3.21 -5.46 -11.13
N GLN A 65 4.06 -6.15 -10.36
CA GLN A 65 5.02 -7.09 -10.93
C GLN A 65 4.33 -8.26 -11.63
N GLU A 66 3.28 -8.84 -11.02
CA GLU A 66 2.46 -9.89 -11.64
C GLU A 66 1.89 -9.43 -12.98
N LYS A 67 1.38 -8.19 -13.08
CA LYS A 67 0.83 -7.64 -14.33
C LYS A 67 1.91 -7.38 -15.38
N VAL A 68 3.03 -6.76 -15.00
CA VAL A 68 4.15 -6.48 -15.91
C VAL A 68 4.78 -7.77 -16.45
N SER A 69 4.79 -8.86 -15.67
CA SER A 69 5.31 -10.16 -16.10
C SER A 69 4.29 -10.99 -16.89
N ALA A 70 3.02 -10.59 -16.94
CA ALA A 70 1.96 -11.27 -17.68
C ALA A 70 1.65 -10.62 -19.05
N GLU A 71 2.12 -9.38 -19.27
CA GLU A 71 2.25 -8.75 -20.59
C GLU A 71 3.51 -9.24 -21.32
#